data_AF-A0A426RUF5-F1
#
_entry.id   AF-A0A426RUF5-F1
#
_cell.length_a   1.000
_cell.length_b   1.000
_cell.length_c   1.000
_cell.angle_alpha   90.00
_cell.angle_beta   90.00
_cell.angle_gamma   90.00
#
_symmetry.space_group_name_H-M   'P 1'
#
loop_
_entity.id
_entity.type
_entity.pdbx_description
1 polymer ?
#
loop_
_entity_poly.entity_id
_entity_poly.type
_entity_poly.pdbx_seq_one_letter_code
_entity_poly.pdbx_strand_id
1 'polypeptide(L)'
;MLKSFAVLSALLLAPAVMAQDAPPPPPSGGVPQPEQIFAFLDANKDGFIAKDEAQGPLVQYFANIDTDKDDKISMAELKTAMDAMRPPE
;
A
#
# COMPACT_ATOMS: atom_id res chain seq x y z
N MET A 1 -22.80 28.97 -27.91
CA MET A 1 -23.39 27.79 -27.24
C MET A 1 -23.40 28.08 -25.73
N LEU A 2 -24.58 28.06 -25.13
CA LEU A 2 -24.91 28.43 -23.75
C LEU A 2 -24.55 27.25 -22.81
N LYS A 3 -23.96 27.42 -21.61
CA LYS A 3 -24.62 27.90 -20.39
C LYS A 3 -23.62 28.38 -19.32
N SER A 4 -23.90 29.54 -18.74
CA SER A 4 -23.27 30.10 -17.54
C SER A 4 -23.65 29.32 -16.28
N PHE A 5 -22.79 29.32 -15.27
CA PHE A 5 -23.17 29.49 -13.86
C PHE A 5 -22.04 30.21 -13.11
N ALA A 6 -22.39 31.29 -12.43
CA ALA A 6 -21.56 32.02 -11.50
C ALA A 6 -22.11 31.79 -10.09
N VAL A 7 -21.26 31.51 -9.09
CA VAL A 7 -21.46 31.79 -7.65
C VAL A 7 -20.04 31.83 -7.03
N LEU A 8 -19.49 32.99 -6.67
CA LEU A 8 -19.63 33.76 -5.42
C LEU A 8 -18.91 33.15 -4.20
N SER A 9 -17.84 33.85 -3.80
CA SER A 9 -17.10 33.94 -2.54
C SER A 9 -17.30 32.91 -1.41
N ALA A 10 -16.17 32.43 -0.90
CA ALA A 10 -15.92 32.40 0.55
C ALA A 10 -14.42 32.61 0.82
N LEU A 11 -14.09 33.76 1.41
CA LEU A 11 -12.82 34.00 2.09
C LEU A 11 -12.81 33.16 3.37
N LEU A 12 -11.94 32.16 3.46
CA LEU A 12 -11.65 31.44 4.69
C LEU A 12 -10.16 31.60 4.99
N LEU A 13 -9.87 32.45 5.97
CA LEU A 13 -8.57 32.49 6.64
C LEU A 13 -8.48 31.26 7.56
N ALA A 14 -7.51 30.39 7.31
CA ALA A 14 -7.00 29.46 8.31
C ALA A 14 -5.47 29.30 8.10
N PRO A 15 -4.63 29.62 9.10
CA PRO A 15 -3.24 29.22 9.09
C PRO A 15 -3.15 27.82 9.73
N ALA A 16 -2.64 26.83 8.99
CA ALA A 16 -2.06 25.63 9.58
C ALA A 16 -1.11 25.00 8.56
N VAL A 17 0.11 25.54 8.52
CA VAL A 17 1.26 24.82 7.98
C VAL A 17 1.82 23.95 9.12
N MET A 18 2.28 22.75 8.76
CA MET A 18 2.87 21.67 9.59
C MET A 18 1.83 20.87 10.41
N ALA A 19 1.72 19.54 10.33
CA ALA A 19 2.70 18.54 9.96
C ALA A 19 1.98 17.40 9.22
N GLN A 20 2.70 16.78 8.29
CA GLN A 20 2.28 15.56 7.61
C GLN A 20 1.80 14.55 8.65
N ASP A 21 0.64 13.97 8.39
CA ASP A 21 0.19 12.68 8.94
C ASP A 21 1.11 11.59 8.36
N ALA A 22 2.42 11.72 8.60
CA ALA A 22 3.39 10.72 8.26
C ALA A 22 2.98 9.49 9.08
N PRO A 23 2.72 8.33 8.42
CA PRO A 23 2.38 7.12 9.15
C PRO A 23 3.42 6.90 10.26
N PRO A 24 3.00 6.44 11.44
CA PRO A 24 3.89 6.27 12.58
C PRO A 24 5.14 5.49 12.14
N PRO A 25 6.34 5.85 12.63
CA PRO A 25 7.55 5.13 12.27
C PRO A 25 7.32 3.64 12.55
N PRO A 26 7.74 2.73 11.64
CA PRO A 26 7.54 1.31 11.84
C PRO A 26 8.17 0.90 13.19
N PRO A 27 7.50 0.05 13.98
CA PRO A 27 7.99 -0.35 15.29
C PRO A 27 9.41 -0.91 15.16
N SER A 28 10.34 -0.31 15.90
CA SER A 28 11.76 -0.69 15.92
C SER A 28 11.93 -2.17 16.24
N GLY A 29 12.34 -2.97 15.25
CA GLY A 29 12.84 -4.35 15.43
C GLY A 29 11.92 -5.49 14.96
N GLY A 30 10.77 -5.21 14.35
CA GLY A 30 9.85 -6.24 13.82
C GLY A 30 9.96 -6.46 12.31
N VAL A 31 9.57 -7.65 11.83
CA VAL A 31 9.22 -7.84 10.42
C VAL A 31 8.10 -6.84 10.06
N PRO A 32 8.20 -6.10 8.93
CA PRO A 32 7.15 -5.19 8.51
C PRO A 32 5.84 -5.94 8.37
N GLN A 33 4.71 -5.29 8.71
CA GLN A 33 3.39 -5.94 8.60
C GLN A 33 2.98 -6.07 7.12
N PRO A 34 2.20 -7.11 6.75
CA PRO A 34 1.76 -7.32 5.38
C PRO A 34 1.12 -6.08 4.77
N GLU A 35 0.30 -5.35 5.55
CA GLU A 35 -0.41 -4.15 5.09
C GLU A 35 0.53 -3.00 4.74
N GLN A 36 1.66 -2.89 5.46
CA GLN A 36 2.67 -1.87 5.19
C GLN A 36 3.44 -2.17 3.91
N ILE A 37 3.80 -3.45 3.71
CA ILE A 37 4.46 -3.89 2.48
C ILE A 37 3.53 -3.69 1.30
N PHE A 38 2.28 -4.08 1.44
CA PHE A 38 1.28 -3.96 0.40
C PHE A 38 1.06 -2.51 -0.03
N ALA A 39 0.81 -1.61 0.94
CA ALA A 39 0.61 -0.20 0.64
C ALA A 39 1.85 0.49 0.05
N PHE A 40 3.04 -0.08 0.25
CA PHE A 40 4.28 0.42 -0.34
C PHE A 40 4.51 -0.07 -1.77
N LEU A 41 4.11 -1.30 -2.10
CA LEU A 41 4.37 -1.94 -3.39
C LEU A 41 3.23 -1.80 -4.40
N ASP A 42 1.97 -1.78 -3.95
CA ASP A 42 0.78 -1.53 -4.78
C ASP A 42 0.75 -0.06 -5.23
N ALA A 43 1.60 0.26 -6.20
CA ALA A 43 1.83 1.62 -6.66
C ALA A 43 0.66 2.14 -7.49
N ASN A 44 0.03 1.24 -8.26
CA ASN A 44 -1.12 1.54 -9.10
C ASN A 44 -2.45 1.57 -8.30
N LYS A 45 -2.47 1.04 -7.07
CA LYS A 45 -3.60 0.95 -6.14
C LYS A 45 -4.75 0.09 -6.65
N ASP A 46 -4.43 -0.99 -7.34
CA ASP A 46 -5.42 -1.93 -7.88
C ASP A 46 -5.79 -3.05 -6.88
N GLY A 47 -5.13 -3.09 -5.72
CA GLY A 47 -5.37 -4.09 -4.70
C GLY A 47 -4.60 -5.39 -4.92
N PHE A 48 -3.54 -5.37 -5.73
CA PHE A 48 -2.61 -6.47 -5.95
C PHE A 48 -1.15 -5.96 -6.03
N ILE A 49 -0.19 -6.87 -5.96
CA ILE A 49 1.22 -6.59 -6.28
C ILE A 49 1.57 -7.34 -7.55
N ALA A 50 1.76 -6.62 -8.65
CA ALA A 50 2.22 -7.21 -9.90
C ALA A 50 3.72 -7.54 -9.87
N LYS A 51 4.21 -8.33 -10.84
CA LYS A 51 5.63 -8.73 -10.92
C LYS A 51 6.59 -7.54 -11.07
N ASP A 52 6.16 -6.50 -11.76
CA ASP A 52 6.90 -5.25 -11.97
C ASP A 52 6.85 -4.31 -10.75
N GLU A 53 5.87 -4.50 -9.88
CA GLU A 53 5.74 -3.81 -8.58
C GLU A 53 6.48 -4.53 -7.45
N ALA A 54 6.72 -5.84 -7.58
CA ALA A 54 7.41 -6.64 -6.59
C ALA A 54 8.87 -6.17 -6.36
N GLN A 55 9.27 -6.06 -5.09
CA GLN A 55 10.62 -5.66 -4.70
C GLN A 55 11.19 -6.56 -3.59
N GLY A 56 12.52 -6.57 -3.45
CA GLY A 56 13.20 -7.34 -2.41
C GLY A 56 12.93 -8.84 -2.50
N PRO A 57 12.68 -9.54 -1.38
CA PRO A 57 12.43 -10.98 -1.36
C PRO A 57 11.20 -11.42 -2.19
N LEU A 58 10.21 -10.54 -2.37
CA LEU A 58 9.01 -10.85 -3.14
C LEU A 58 9.33 -11.19 -4.60
N VAL A 59 10.38 -10.62 -5.18
CA VAL A 59 10.81 -10.94 -6.55
C VAL A 59 11.26 -12.40 -6.66
N GLN A 60 11.97 -12.90 -5.66
CA GLN A 60 12.50 -14.26 -5.65
C GLN A 60 11.43 -15.30 -5.33
N TYR A 61 10.50 -14.94 -4.45
CA TYR A 61 9.46 -15.83 -3.96
C TYR A 61 8.12 -15.62 -4.65
N PHE A 62 8.03 -14.77 -5.67
CA PHE A 62 6.77 -14.39 -6.31
C PHE A 62 5.89 -15.59 -6.65
N ALA A 63 6.43 -16.54 -7.42
CA ALA A 63 5.70 -17.73 -7.85
C ALA A 63 5.37 -18.72 -6.72
N ASN A 64 6.02 -18.60 -5.56
CA ASN A 64 5.68 -19.39 -4.38
C ASN A 64 4.55 -18.74 -3.56
N ILE A 65 4.39 -17.41 -3.69
CA ILE A 65 3.39 -16.62 -2.97
C ILE A 65 2.11 -16.49 -3.79
N ASP A 66 2.23 -16.29 -5.11
CA ASP A 66 1.14 -16.36 -6.11
C ASP A 66 0.68 -17.82 -6.25
N THR A 67 -0.23 -18.22 -5.37
CA THR A 67 -0.70 -19.61 -5.23
C THR A 67 -1.79 -19.95 -6.24
N ASP A 68 -2.61 -18.96 -6.61
CA ASP A 68 -3.66 -19.12 -7.61
C ASP A 68 -3.16 -18.94 -9.05
N LYS A 69 -1.91 -18.47 -9.21
CA LYS A 69 -1.16 -18.35 -10.48
C LYS A 69 -1.80 -17.35 -11.42
N ASP A 70 -2.27 -16.25 -10.86
CA ASP A 70 -2.92 -15.20 -11.62
C ASP A 70 -1.99 -14.02 -11.96
N ASP A 71 -0.67 -14.25 -11.80
CA ASP A 71 0.47 -13.38 -12.11
C ASP A 71 0.56 -12.09 -11.26
N LYS A 72 -0.13 -12.05 -10.13
CA LYS A 72 -0.12 -10.98 -9.13
C LYS A 72 -0.28 -11.57 -7.73
N ILE A 73 0.15 -10.85 -6.71
CA ILE A 73 0.03 -11.28 -5.31
C ILE A 73 -1.11 -10.53 -4.66
N SER A 74 -2.08 -11.28 -4.13
CA SER A 74 -3.15 -10.70 -3.30
C SER A 74 -2.68 -10.46 -1.86
N MET A 75 -3.41 -9.59 -1.13
CA MET A 75 -3.14 -9.36 0.29
C MET A 75 -3.20 -10.67 1.12
N ALA A 76 -4.14 -11.56 0.80
CA ALA A 76 -4.33 -12.81 1.51
C ALA A 76 -3.12 -13.75 1.33
N GLU A 77 -2.57 -13.81 0.12
CA GLU A 77 -1.39 -14.61 -0.19
C GLU A 77 -0.13 -14.04 0.47
N LEU A 78 0.07 -12.73 0.41
CA LEU A 78 1.18 -12.06 1.09
C LEU A 78 1.14 -12.35 2.60
N LYS A 79 -0.03 -12.19 3.23
CA LYS A 79 -0.21 -12.47 4.64
C LYS A 79 0.08 -13.94 4.97
N THR A 80 -0.41 -14.86 4.16
CA THR A 80 -0.16 -16.30 4.35
C THR A 80 1.33 -16.62 4.27
N ALA A 81 2.05 -16.04 3.30
CA ALA A 81 3.49 -16.24 3.14
C ALA A 81 4.29 -15.69 4.33
N MET A 82 3.89 -14.53 4.87
CA MET A 82 4.55 -13.91 6.02
C MET A 82 4.25 -14.63 7.32
N ASP A 83 3.01 -15.07 7.53
CA ASP A 83 2.61 -15.88 8.68
C ASP A 83 3.41 -17.21 8.71
N ALA A 84 3.66 -17.82 7.55
CA ALA A 84 4.49 -19.03 7.44
C ALA A 84 5.98 -18.80 7.78
N MET A 85 6.48 -17.57 7.66
CA MET A 85 7.86 -17.21 8.04
C MET A 85 7.99 -16.78 9.50
N ARG A 86 6.87 -16.48 10.17
CA ARG A 86 6.88 -16.13 11.59
C ARG A 86 7.21 -17.38 12.41
N PRO A 87 8.25 -17.37 13.26
CA PRO A 87 8.50 -18.49 14.15
C PRO A 87 7.28 -18.72 15.06
N PRO A 88 6.96 -19.98 15.41
CA PRO A 88 5.96 -20.25 16.43
C PRO A 88 6.40 -19.59 17.74
N GLU A 89 5.47 -18.92 18.43
CA GLU A 89 5.71 -18.33 19.76
C GLU A 89 5.88 -19.38 20.85
#